data_AF-A0A1I2MWW6-F1
#
_entry.id   AF-A0A1I2MWW6-F1
#
_cell.length_a   1.000
_cell.length_b   1.000
_cell.length_c   1.000
_cell.angle_alpha   90.00
_cell.angle_beta   90.00
_cell.angle_gamma   90.00
#
_symmetry.space_group_name_H-M   'P 1'
#
loop_
_entity.id
_entity.type
_entity.pdbx_description
1 polymer ?
#
loop_
_entity_poly.entity_id
_entity_poly.type
_entity_poly.pdbx_seq_one_letter_code
_entity_poly.pdbx_strand_id
1 'polypeptide(L)'
;MIEQSIFLETNGEERTLSTQEHVYFHAEHSVAEFAAVIGPAVGMAVIRGGRGETFLSRPLPDGGAVGGELRANELADPAEPSFLDVFPLVLDLGITIGDRGRQLAEARALFTELARVSPVPVALVRGYDYLLAAAGAGDRLVWFPENVTPYAEDREMWLPFQPVTQS
;
A
#
# COMPACT_ATOMS: atom_id res chain seq x y z
N MET A 1 8.77 10.55 -21.79
CA MET A 1 8.66 10.31 -20.34
C MET A 1 10.06 10.43 -19.78
N ILE A 2 10.30 11.43 -18.95
CA ILE A 2 11.61 11.67 -18.35
C ILE A 2 11.48 11.20 -16.90
N GLU A 3 12.21 10.12 -16.55
CA GLU A 3 12.44 9.72 -15.17
C GLU A 3 13.20 10.87 -14.47
N GLN A 4 12.62 11.44 -13.43
CA GLN A 4 13.34 12.39 -12.57
C GLN A 4 13.76 11.67 -11.30
N SER A 5 14.94 11.05 -11.37
CA SER A 5 15.68 10.57 -10.20
C SER A 5 16.51 11.73 -9.66
N ILE A 6 16.27 12.14 -8.41
CA ILE A 6 17.12 13.10 -7.71
C ILE A 6 18.29 12.32 -7.13
N PHE A 7 19.50 12.60 -7.59
CA PHE A 7 20.74 12.01 -7.10
C PHE A 7 21.31 12.83 -5.95
N LEU A 8 21.48 12.20 -4.78
CA LEU A 8 22.35 12.66 -3.71
C LEU A 8 23.34 11.53 -3.41
N GLU A 9 24.61 11.75 -3.77
CA GLU A 9 25.69 10.80 -3.55
C GLU A 9 26.01 10.67 -2.06
N THR A 10 25.89 9.47 -1.49
CA THR A 10 26.73 9.02 -0.37
C THR A 10 26.66 7.50 -0.22
N ASN A 11 27.78 6.83 -0.53
CA ASN A 11 28.17 5.48 -0.12
C ASN A 11 27.19 4.30 -0.35
N GLY A 12 27.31 3.65 -1.50
CA GLY A 12 27.56 2.18 -1.52
C GLY A 12 26.37 1.21 -1.46
N GLU A 13 25.13 1.66 -1.34
CA GLU A 13 23.94 0.88 -1.70
C GLU A 13 22.95 1.82 -2.39
N GLU A 14 22.77 1.67 -3.70
CA GLU A 14 21.65 2.28 -4.42
C GLU A 14 20.35 1.59 -3.94
N ARG A 15 19.88 1.96 -2.75
CA ARG A 15 18.47 1.78 -2.41
C ARG A 15 17.72 2.78 -3.26
N THR A 16 17.23 2.35 -4.42
CA THR A 16 16.24 3.12 -5.16
C THR A 16 15.05 3.28 -4.24
N LEU A 17 14.95 4.42 -3.54
CA LEU A 17 13.81 4.74 -2.70
C LEU A 17 12.59 4.79 -3.62
N SER A 18 11.75 3.76 -3.55
CA SER A 18 10.47 3.79 -4.23
C SER A 18 9.74 5.04 -3.75
N THR A 19 9.28 5.88 -4.66
CA THR A 19 8.45 7.04 -4.26
C THR A 19 6.97 6.69 -4.21
N GLN A 20 6.61 5.46 -4.59
CA GLN A 20 5.25 4.98 -4.73
C GLN A 20 4.62 4.67 -3.38
N GLU A 21 3.30 4.75 -3.32
CA GLU A 21 2.51 4.30 -2.18
C GLU A 21 2.07 2.85 -2.36
N HIS A 22 1.99 2.14 -1.26
CA HIS A 22 1.65 0.72 -1.22
C HIS A 22 0.54 0.52 -0.20
N VAL A 23 -0.54 -0.17 -0.59
CA VAL A 23 -1.61 -0.54 0.33
C VAL A 23 -1.56 -2.04 0.59
N TYR A 24 -1.39 -2.41 1.85
CA TYR A 24 -1.29 -3.80 2.28
C TYR A 24 -2.63 -4.29 2.84
N PHE A 25 -2.97 -5.55 2.60
CA PHE A 25 -4.22 -6.16 3.04
C PHE A 25 -3.95 -7.49 3.75
N HIS A 26 -4.52 -7.66 4.94
CA HIS A 26 -4.47 -8.91 5.71
C HIS A 26 -5.59 -9.86 5.25
N ALA A 27 -5.51 -10.31 3.99
CA ALA A 27 -6.50 -11.17 3.36
C ALA A 27 -5.94 -12.56 3.05
N GLU A 28 -6.73 -13.60 3.35
CA GLU A 28 -6.41 -15.01 3.04
C GLU A 28 -6.86 -15.44 1.64
N HIS A 29 -7.62 -14.58 0.96
CA HIS A 29 -8.11 -14.83 -0.39
C HIS A 29 -6.96 -14.81 -1.40
N SER A 30 -7.12 -15.49 -2.53
CA SER A 30 -6.23 -15.26 -3.66
C SER A 30 -6.32 -13.81 -4.15
N VAL A 31 -5.26 -13.31 -4.77
CA VAL A 31 -5.23 -11.98 -5.43
C VAL A 31 -6.49 -11.76 -6.29
N ALA A 32 -6.86 -12.79 -7.05
CA ALA A 32 -7.98 -12.72 -7.97
C ALA A 32 -9.34 -12.57 -7.29
N GLU A 33 -9.57 -13.34 -6.21
CA GLU A 33 -10.79 -13.31 -5.43
C GLU A 33 -10.88 -12.00 -4.64
N PHE A 34 -9.77 -11.57 -4.03
CA PHE A 34 -9.74 -10.34 -3.25
C PHE A 34 -10.02 -9.11 -4.12
N ALA A 35 -9.41 -9.02 -5.31
CA ALA A 35 -9.67 -7.94 -6.26
C ALA A 35 -11.15 -7.80 -6.63
N ALA A 36 -11.84 -8.93 -6.83
CA ALA A 36 -13.27 -8.95 -7.17
C ALA A 36 -14.16 -8.44 -6.03
N VAL A 37 -13.69 -8.52 -4.78
CA VAL A 37 -14.38 -7.99 -3.59
C VAL A 37 -14.05 -6.51 -3.39
N ILE A 38 -12.76 -6.18 -3.29
CA ILE A 38 -12.34 -4.84 -2.84
C ILE A 38 -12.46 -3.79 -3.94
N GLY A 39 -12.19 -4.14 -5.21
CA GLY A 39 -12.21 -3.19 -6.33
C GLY A 39 -13.57 -2.50 -6.47
N PRO A 40 -14.67 -3.26 -6.69
CA PRO A 40 -16.01 -2.67 -6.80
C PRO A 40 -16.45 -1.90 -5.55
N ALA A 41 -16.01 -2.30 -4.36
CA ALA A 41 -16.35 -1.63 -3.11
C ALA A 41 -15.84 -0.18 -3.03
N VAL A 42 -14.76 0.14 -3.76
CA VAL A 42 -14.23 1.51 -3.91
C VAL A 42 -14.38 2.06 -5.33
N GLY A 43 -15.27 1.47 -6.14
CA GLY A 43 -15.52 1.92 -7.51
C GLY A 43 -14.33 1.78 -8.46
N MET A 44 -13.40 0.85 -8.18
CA MET A 44 -12.30 0.50 -9.07
C MET A 44 -12.69 -0.66 -9.99
N ALA A 45 -12.31 -0.54 -11.26
CA ALA A 45 -12.41 -1.64 -12.21
C ALA A 45 -11.29 -2.67 -11.95
N VAL A 46 -11.64 -3.95 -12.05
CA VAL A 46 -10.68 -5.06 -12.02
C VAL A 46 -10.26 -5.39 -13.44
N ILE A 47 -8.96 -5.33 -13.72
CA ILE A 47 -8.36 -5.56 -15.04
C ILE A 47 -7.40 -6.75 -14.92
N ARG A 48 -7.48 -7.70 -15.85
CA ARG A 48 -6.56 -8.85 -15.90
C ARG A 48 -5.49 -8.64 -16.96
N GLY A 49 -4.24 -8.74 -16.55
CA GLY A 49 -3.07 -8.73 -17.43
C GLY A 49 -2.94 -10.03 -18.23
N GLY A 50 -2.13 -9.97 -19.29
CA GLY A 50 -1.92 -11.10 -20.20
C GLY A 50 -1.15 -12.28 -19.59
N ARG A 51 -0.50 -12.09 -18.44
CA ARG A 51 0.24 -13.13 -17.71
C ARG A 51 -0.42 -13.50 -16.38
N GLY A 52 -1.67 -13.07 -16.19
CA GLY A 52 -2.43 -13.33 -14.96
C GLY A 52 -2.30 -12.24 -13.89
N GLU A 53 -1.61 -11.13 -14.19
CA GLU A 53 -1.53 -9.97 -13.30
C GLU A 53 -2.93 -9.40 -13.03
N THR A 54 -3.12 -8.79 -11.87
CA THR A 54 -4.41 -8.23 -11.46
C THR A 54 -4.25 -6.77 -11.13
N PHE A 55 -4.90 -5.91 -11.91
CA PHE A 55 -4.84 -4.46 -11.71
C PHE A 55 -6.17 -3.93 -11.22
N LEU A 56 -6.12 -2.94 -10.33
CA LEU A 56 -7.26 -2.13 -9.93
C LEU A 56 -7.06 -0.71 -10.46
N SER A 57 -8.08 -0.10 -11.04
CA SER A 57 -7.96 1.27 -11.55
C SER A 57 -9.29 2.01 -11.58
N ARG A 58 -9.26 3.31 -11.31
CA ARG A 58 -10.36 4.24 -11.59
C ARG A 58 -9.84 5.58 -12.08
N PRO A 59 -10.60 6.27 -12.97
CA PRO A 59 -10.25 7.63 -13.37
C PRO A 59 -10.39 8.58 -12.19
N LEU A 60 -9.59 9.65 -12.19
CA LEU A 60 -9.72 10.76 -11.25
C LEU A 60 -10.59 11.87 -11.88
N PRO A 61 -11.42 12.58 -11.09
CA PRO A 61 -12.35 13.61 -11.62
C PRO A 61 -11.67 14.72 -12.43
N ASP A 62 -10.49 15.15 -12.03
CA ASP A 62 -9.76 16.25 -12.66
C ASP A 62 -8.72 15.78 -13.70
N GLY A 63 -8.84 14.52 -14.14
CA GLY A 63 -7.94 13.89 -15.10
C GLY A 63 -6.85 13.03 -14.46
N GLY A 64 -6.43 11.99 -15.20
CA GLY A 64 -5.53 10.94 -14.73
C GLY A 64 -6.29 9.73 -14.16
N ALA A 65 -5.55 8.83 -13.52
CA ALA A 65 -6.08 7.64 -12.87
C ALA A 65 -5.32 7.35 -11.57
N VAL A 66 -6.03 6.72 -10.64
CA VAL A 66 -5.46 6.06 -9.46
C VAL A 66 -5.72 4.58 -9.58
N GLY A 67 -4.69 3.78 -9.38
CA GLY A 67 -4.76 2.34 -9.55
C GLY A 67 -3.45 1.69 -9.18
N GLY A 68 -3.33 0.41 -9.48
CA GLY A 68 -2.15 -0.35 -9.14
C GLY A 68 -2.26 -1.82 -9.47
N GLU A 69 -1.14 -2.52 -9.36
CA GLU A 69 -1.11 -3.97 -9.37
C GLU A 69 -1.39 -4.50 -7.97
N LEU A 70 -2.41 -5.36 -7.84
CA LEU A 70 -2.63 -6.15 -6.65
C LEU A 70 -1.88 -7.49 -6.82
N ARG A 71 -1.00 -7.81 -5.89
CA ARG A 71 -0.16 -9.01 -5.92
C ARG A 71 0.08 -9.56 -4.51
N ALA A 72 0.74 -10.72 -4.45
CA ALA A 72 1.25 -11.25 -3.20
C ALA A 72 2.36 -10.34 -2.64
N ASN A 73 2.38 -10.20 -1.32
CA ASN A 73 3.46 -9.55 -0.60
C ASN A 73 4.63 -10.54 -0.46
N GLU A 74 5.71 -10.28 -1.19
CA GLU A 74 6.93 -11.08 -1.18
C GLU A 74 8.04 -10.46 -0.31
N LEU A 75 7.74 -9.34 0.38
CA LEU A 75 8.71 -8.60 1.19
C LEU A 75 8.77 -9.05 2.65
N ALA A 76 7.96 -10.03 3.05
CA ALA A 76 8.03 -10.57 4.40
C ALA A 76 9.36 -11.31 4.60
N ASP A 77 10.20 -10.81 5.51
CA ASP A 77 11.49 -11.43 5.85
C ASP A 77 11.47 -11.87 7.32
N PRO A 78 11.51 -13.18 7.61
CA PRO A 78 11.51 -13.68 8.99
C PRO A 78 12.76 -13.29 9.79
N ALA A 79 13.84 -12.83 9.15
CA ALA A 79 15.04 -12.35 9.82
C ALA A 79 14.91 -10.90 10.32
N GLU A 80 14.04 -10.10 9.70
CA GLU A 80 13.85 -8.69 10.00
C GLU A 80 12.36 -8.39 10.24
N PRO A 81 11.87 -8.55 11.49
CA PRO A 81 10.45 -8.39 11.79
C PRO A 81 9.91 -7.02 11.36
N SER A 82 8.84 -7.04 10.59
CA SER A 82 8.16 -5.88 10.03
C SER A 82 6.67 -5.90 10.37
N PHE A 83 6.08 -4.71 10.47
CA PHE A 83 4.64 -4.52 10.52
C PHE A 83 3.94 -5.23 9.34
N LEU A 84 4.62 -5.28 8.19
CA LEU A 84 4.08 -5.77 6.92
C LEU A 84 4.09 -7.30 6.78
N ASP A 85 4.78 -8.02 7.66
CA ASP A 85 4.94 -9.48 7.57
C ASP A 85 3.61 -10.24 7.65
N VAL A 86 2.62 -9.66 8.34
CA VAL A 86 1.30 -10.27 8.51
C VAL A 86 0.37 -10.00 7.33
N PHE A 87 0.75 -9.15 6.37
CA PHE A 87 -0.11 -8.76 5.25
C PHE A 87 0.23 -9.56 4.00
N PRO A 88 -0.60 -10.52 3.56
CA PRO A 88 -0.25 -11.39 2.43
C PRO A 88 -0.36 -10.72 1.06
N LEU A 89 -1.11 -9.62 0.96
CA LEU A 89 -1.36 -8.93 -0.31
C LEU A 89 -0.91 -7.47 -0.25
N VAL A 90 -0.45 -6.96 -1.39
CA VAL A 90 -0.07 -5.55 -1.59
C VAL A 90 -0.64 -5.03 -2.90
N LEU A 91 -1.15 -3.80 -2.86
CA LEU A 91 -1.53 -2.99 -4.02
C LEU A 91 -0.47 -1.90 -4.22
N ASP A 92 0.32 -2.04 -5.27
CA ASP A 92 1.36 -1.07 -5.65
C ASP A 92 0.73 0.07 -6.44
N LEU A 93 0.60 1.25 -5.83
CA LEU A 93 -0.16 2.35 -6.42
C LEU A 93 0.63 3.08 -7.51
N GLY A 94 0.07 3.06 -8.71
CA GLY A 94 0.41 3.97 -9.81
C GLY A 94 -0.61 5.11 -9.89
N ILE A 95 -0.14 6.34 -9.71
CA ILE A 95 -0.98 7.56 -9.82
C ILE A 95 -0.43 8.41 -10.96
N THR A 96 -1.23 8.61 -12.00
CA THR A 96 -0.75 9.21 -13.27
C THR A 96 -0.76 10.74 -13.26
N ILE A 97 -0.64 11.38 -12.09
CA ILE A 97 -0.56 12.82 -11.92
C ILE A 97 0.90 13.21 -11.67
N GLY A 98 1.40 14.27 -12.29
CA GLY A 98 2.82 14.67 -12.20
C GLY A 98 3.25 15.41 -10.93
N ASP A 99 2.35 15.61 -9.95
CA ASP A 99 2.63 16.32 -8.70
C ASP A 99 2.67 15.36 -7.51
N ARG A 100 3.81 15.28 -6.83
CA ARG A 100 4.06 14.31 -5.76
C ARG A 100 3.15 14.51 -4.54
N GLY A 101 2.89 15.77 -4.17
CA GLY A 101 2.02 16.11 -3.04
C GLY A 101 0.58 15.66 -3.32
N ARG A 102 0.13 15.86 -4.55
CA ARG A 102 -1.16 15.39 -5.03
C ARG A 102 -1.22 13.87 -5.12
N GLN A 103 -0.18 13.19 -5.62
CA GLN A 103 -0.12 11.72 -5.59
C GLN A 103 -0.32 11.19 -4.15
N LEU A 104 0.38 11.76 -3.16
CA LEU A 104 0.21 11.36 -1.76
C LEU A 104 -1.22 11.63 -1.27
N ALA A 105 -1.81 12.78 -1.63
CA ALA A 105 -3.17 13.12 -1.26
C ALA A 105 -4.19 12.12 -1.84
N GLU A 106 -4.04 11.73 -3.10
CA GLU A 106 -4.89 10.72 -3.75
C GLU A 106 -4.70 9.33 -3.14
N ALA A 107 -3.47 8.94 -2.81
CA ALA A 107 -3.19 7.68 -2.11
C ALA A 107 -3.83 7.66 -0.71
N ARG A 108 -3.74 8.75 0.05
CA ARG A 108 -4.39 8.90 1.36
C ARG A 108 -5.92 8.89 1.25
N ALA A 109 -6.47 9.51 0.21
CA ALA A 109 -7.90 9.51 -0.06
C ALA A 109 -8.40 8.09 -0.38
N LEU A 110 -7.76 7.39 -1.31
CA LEU A 110 -8.08 6.00 -1.64
C LEU A 110 -7.93 5.08 -0.42
N PHE A 111 -6.86 5.22 0.36
CA PHE A 111 -6.69 4.45 1.58
C PHE A 111 -7.82 4.68 2.59
N THR A 112 -8.27 5.93 2.75
CA THR A 112 -9.40 6.25 3.63
C THR A 112 -10.70 5.58 3.18
N GLU A 113 -10.93 5.50 1.86
CA GLU A 113 -12.07 4.77 1.31
C GLU A 113 -11.94 3.25 1.56
N LEU A 114 -10.77 2.68 1.25
CA LEU A 114 -10.47 1.27 1.49
C LEU A 114 -10.64 0.91 2.97
N ALA A 115 -10.10 1.70 3.89
CA ALA A 115 -10.23 1.48 5.33
C ALA A 115 -11.68 1.47 5.82
N ARG A 116 -12.60 2.18 5.14
CA ARG A 116 -14.03 2.20 5.50
C ARG A 116 -14.80 0.97 5.02
N VAL A 117 -14.39 0.39 3.90
CA VAL A 117 -15.14 -0.69 3.24
C VAL A 117 -14.46 -2.05 3.32
N SER A 118 -13.17 -2.08 3.67
CA SER A 118 -12.39 -3.30 3.71
C SER A 118 -12.91 -4.25 4.79
N PRO A 119 -13.17 -5.52 4.45
CA PRO A 119 -13.55 -6.54 5.43
C PRO A 119 -12.35 -7.02 6.25
N VAL A 120 -11.13 -6.61 5.90
CA VAL A 120 -9.88 -7.05 6.51
C VAL A 120 -9.03 -5.85 6.93
N PRO A 121 -8.07 -6.04 7.86
CA PRO A 121 -7.10 -5.00 8.18
C PRO A 121 -6.31 -4.52 6.96
N VAL A 122 -6.02 -3.21 6.93
CA VAL A 122 -5.28 -2.55 5.85
C VAL A 122 -4.22 -1.60 6.38
N ALA A 123 -3.16 -1.41 5.61
CA ALA A 123 -2.09 -0.47 5.92
C ALA A 123 -1.64 0.33 4.70
N LEU A 124 -1.21 1.58 4.92
CA LEU A 124 -0.65 2.45 3.88
C LEU A 124 0.82 2.69 4.18
N VAL A 125 1.68 2.42 3.20
CA VAL A 125 3.13 2.63 3.27
C VAL A 125 3.56 3.53 2.13
N ARG A 126 4.45 4.48 2.41
CA ARG A 126 5.13 5.30 1.40
C ARG A 126 6.53 4.76 1.18
N GLY A 127 6.79 4.36 -0.06
CA GLY A 127 8.12 4.00 -0.54
C GLY A 127 8.73 2.78 0.11
N TYR A 128 7.91 1.89 0.64
CA TYR A 128 8.32 0.78 1.54
C TYR A 128 8.92 1.21 2.89
N ASP A 129 9.36 2.46 3.04
CA ASP A 129 10.10 2.90 4.23
C ASP A 129 9.22 3.48 5.34
N TYR A 130 8.08 4.09 5.00
CA TYR A 130 7.30 4.86 5.97
C TYR A 130 5.88 4.34 6.10
N LEU A 131 5.53 3.86 7.30
CA LEU A 131 4.18 3.46 7.67
C LEU A 131 3.34 4.72 7.92
N LEU A 132 2.38 5.01 7.05
CA LEU A 132 1.57 6.22 7.13
C LEU A 132 0.27 6.01 7.91
N ALA A 133 -0.35 4.85 7.76
CA ALA A 133 -1.65 4.57 8.38
C ALA A 133 -1.95 3.08 8.48
N ALA A 134 -2.86 2.73 9.39
CA ALA A 134 -3.44 1.40 9.51
C ALA A 134 -4.92 1.49 9.91
N ALA A 135 -5.69 0.46 9.57
CA ALA A 135 -7.05 0.26 10.05
C ALA A 135 -7.32 -1.24 10.23
N GLY A 136 -7.95 -1.62 11.35
CA GLY A 136 -8.43 -2.99 11.56
C GLY A 136 -9.78 -3.24 10.85
N ALA A 137 -10.24 -4.50 10.85
CA ALA A 137 -11.53 -4.86 10.25
C ALA A 137 -12.68 -4.22 11.04
N GLY A 138 -13.29 -3.16 10.50
CA GLY A 138 -14.34 -2.39 11.17
C GLY A 138 -13.87 -1.51 12.34
N ASP A 139 -12.56 -1.37 12.53
CA ASP A 139 -11.94 -0.61 13.62
C ASP A 139 -11.62 0.86 13.26
N ARG A 140 -11.07 1.58 14.25
CA ARG A 140 -10.62 2.96 14.11
C ARG A 140 -9.38 3.05 13.21
N LEU A 141 -9.50 3.81 12.12
CA LEU A 141 -8.39 4.33 11.32
C LEU A 141 -7.38 5.11 12.17
N VAL A 142 -6.10 4.75 12.10
CA VAL A 142 -4.98 5.46 12.73
C VAL A 142 -4.03 6.01 11.66
N TRP A 143 -3.56 7.24 11.89
CA TRP A 143 -2.51 7.88 11.11
C TRP A 143 -1.26 7.99 11.97
N PHE A 144 -0.12 7.56 11.45
CA PHE A 144 1.17 7.63 12.14
C PHE A 144 1.89 8.95 11.80
N PRO A 145 2.84 9.39 12.64
CA PRO A 145 3.83 10.40 12.25
C PRO A 145 4.56 10.01 10.96
N GLU A 146 4.95 11.00 10.15
CA GLU A 146 5.47 10.76 8.78
C GLU A 146 6.83 10.06 8.72
N ASN A 147 7.49 9.90 9.86
CA ASN A 147 8.81 9.30 10.01
C ASN A 147 8.77 7.91 10.67
N VAL A 148 7.57 7.37 10.95
CA VAL A 148 7.44 6.00 11.47
C VAL A 148 7.71 5.01 10.36
N THR A 149 8.61 4.07 10.60
CA THR A 149 8.91 2.97 9.69
C THR A 149 8.08 1.72 10.05
N PRO A 150 7.83 0.81 9.08
CA PRO A 150 7.20 -0.47 9.38
C PRO A 150 8.19 -1.44 10.08
N TYR A 151 9.46 -1.07 10.22
CA TYR A 151 10.51 -1.98 10.67
C TYR A 151 10.68 -1.99 12.19
N ALA A 152 11.58 -2.84 12.67
CA ALA A 152 11.81 -3.09 14.09
C ALA A 152 12.17 -1.84 14.91
N GLU A 153 12.76 -0.81 14.29
CA GLU A 153 13.17 0.44 14.95
C GLU A 153 11.99 1.23 15.54
N ASP A 154 10.82 1.20 14.90
CA ASP A 154 9.61 1.88 15.37
C ASP A 154 8.56 0.91 15.91
N ARG A 155 8.96 -0.33 16.24
CA ARG A 155 8.05 -1.40 16.66
C ARG A 155 7.12 -1.00 17.79
N GLU A 156 7.60 -0.29 18.80
CA GLU A 156 6.76 0.14 19.92
C GLU A 156 5.61 1.05 19.48
N MET A 157 5.75 1.78 18.36
CA MET A 157 4.73 2.67 17.83
C MET A 157 3.63 1.91 17.08
N TRP A 158 3.99 0.88 16.32
CA TRP A 158 3.03 0.17 15.45
C TRP A 158 2.51 -1.15 16.00
N LEU A 159 3.21 -1.79 16.95
CA LEU A 159 2.83 -3.10 17.50
C LEU A 159 1.39 -3.16 18.04
N PRO A 160 0.85 -2.13 18.72
CA PRO A 160 -0.55 -2.16 19.17
C PRO A 160 -1.58 -2.21 18.05
N PHE A 161 -1.18 -1.88 16.81
CA PHE A 161 -2.04 -1.80 15.64
C PHE A 161 -1.79 -2.92 14.63
N GLN A 162 -0.81 -3.79 14.86
CA GLN A 162 -0.53 -4.90 13.96
C GLN A 162 -1.63 -5.96 14.11
N PRO A 163 -2.25 -6.42 13.00
CA PRO A 163 -3.20 -7.50 13.04
C PRO A 163 -2.61 -8.76 13.68
N VAL A 164 -3.41 -9.44 14.49
CA VAL A 164 -3.04 -10.75 15.03
C VAL A 164 -3.27 -11.80 13.95
N THR A 165 -2.23 -12.54 13.61
CA THR A 165 -2.37 -13.74 12.78
C THR A 165 -3.21 -14.76 13.55
N GLN A 166 -4.44 -15.05 13.11
CA GLN A 166 -5.21 -16.15 13.69
C GLN A 166 -4.57 -17.45 13.21
N SER A 167 -3.86 -18.11 14.12
CA SER A 167 -3.25 -19.44 13.93
C SER A 167 -4.28 -20.55 13.99
#